data_AF-A0A2K3M268-F1
#
_entry.id   AF-A0A2K3M268-F1
#
_cell.length_a   1.000
_cell.length_b   1.000
_cell.length_c   1.000
_cell.angle_alpha   90.00
_cell.angle_beta   90.00
_cell.angle_gamma   90.00
#
_symmetry.space_group_name_H-M   'P 1'
#
loop_
_entity.id
_entity.type
_entity.pdbx_description
1 polymer ?
#
loop_
_entity_poly.entity_id
_entity_poly.type
_entity_poly.pdbx_seq_one_letter_code
_entity_poly.pdbx_strand_id
1 'polypeptide(L)'
;STVNGFPAIGHARSLISSAVKLISTEYPFWNRSRGSDHVFVASHDFGSCFHTLEDVAMKDGVPEILKKSIVLQTFGVTYEHPCQKVEHVVIPPFVSPESVRNTLENFPVNGRRDIWVFFRGKMEVHPKNVSGRFYSK
;
A
#
# COMPACT_ATOMS: atom_id res chain seq x y z
N SER A 1 14.13 1.78 -11.46
CA SER A 1 14.63 1.78 -10.08
C SER A 1 15.49 3.02 -9.89
N THR A 2 15.35 3.73 -8.77
CA THR A 2 16.17 4.92 -8.45
C THR A 2 17.61 4.51 -8.10
N VAL A 3 18.53 5.47 -7.95
CA VAL A 3 19.95 5.21 -7.62
C VAL A 3 20.12 4.36 -6.34
N ASN A 4 19.15 4.43 -5.43
CA ASN A 4 19.10 3.68 -4.17
C ASN A 4 18.25 2.38 -4.22
N GLY A 5 17.87 1.89 -5.41
CA GLY A 5 17.20 0.61 -5.57
C GLY A 5 15.69 0.62 -5.38
N PHE A 6 15.07 1.78 -5.08
CA PHE A 6 13.63 1.84 -4.87
C PHE A 6 12.84 1.69 -6.17
N PRO A 7 11.65 1.08 -6.10
CA PRO A 7 10.68 1.23 -7.17
C PRO A 7 10.41 2.73 -7.35
N ALA A 8 10.50 3.20 -8.60
CA ALA A 8 10.37 4.62 -8.92
C ALA A 8 8.89 5.03 -8.85
N ILE A 9 8.33 5.16 -7.66
CA ILE A 9 6.90 5.43 -7.45
C ILE A 9 6.54 6.92 -7.32
N GLY A 10 7.53 7.82 -7.39
CA GLY A 10 7.29 9.26 -7.26
C GLY A 10 6.29 9.83 -8.28
N HIS A 11 6.06 9.12 -9.40
CA HIS A 11 5.07 9.50 -10.42
C HIS A 11 3.66 8.95 -10.17
N ALA A 12 3.43 8.13 -9.13
CA ALA A 12 2.13 7.53 -8.88
C ALA A 12 1.04 8.60 -8.67
N ARG A 13 1.33 9.63 -7.88
CA ARG A 13 0.40 10.74 -7.61
C ARG A 13 0.06 11.54 -8.86
N SER A 14 1.07 11.85 -9.70
CA SER A 14 0.84 12.59 -10.95
C SER A 14 0.09 11.75 -11.98
N LEU A 15 0.34 10.44 -12.03
CA LEU A 15 -0.37 9.51 -12.90
C LEU A 15 -1.86 9.42 -12.53
N ILE A 16 -2.19 9.21 -11.25
CA ILE A 16 -3.60 9.19 -10.80
C ILE A 16 -4.27 10.54 -11.05
N SER A 17 -3.58 11.66 -10.79
CA SER A 17 -4.13 12.99 -11.11
C SER A 17 -4.43 13.16 -12.60
N SER A 18 -3.58 12.63 -13.47
CA SER A 18 -3.77 12.70 -14.92
C SER A 18 -4.94 11.83 -15.38
N ALA A 19 -5.07 10.63 -14.80
CA ALA A 19 -6.18 9.73 -15.06
C ALA A 19 -7.53 10.33 -14.62
N VAL A 20 -7.60 10.87 -13.40
CA VAL A 20 -8.81 11.55 -12.89
C VAL A 20 -9.17 12.75 -13.75
N LYS A 21 -8.18 13.53 -14.21
CA LYS A 21 -8.40 14.64 -15.13
C LYS A 21 -9.02 14.19 -16.44
N LEU A 22 -8.46 13.14 -17.06
CA LEU A 22 -9.00 12.58 -18.31
C LEU A 22 -10.44 12.10 -18.11
N ILE A 23 -10.70 11.30 -17.08
CA ILE A 23 -12.04 10.78 -16.79
C ILE A 23 -13.03 11.94 -16.54
N SER A 24 -12.62 12.96 -15.79
CA SER A 24 -13.45 14.14 -15.52
C SER A 24 -13.80 14.93 -16.78
N THR A 25 -12.93 14.93 -17.79
CA THR A 25 -13.14 15.61 -19.07
C THR A 25 -14.03 14.79 -20.00
N GLU A 26 -13.79 13.49 -20.12
CA GLU A 26 -14.51 12.60 -21.04
C GLU A 26 -15.90 12.19 -20.52
N TYR A 27 -16.08 12.17 -19.19
CA TYR A 27 -17.29 11.67 -18.55
C TYR A 27 -17.88 12.73 -17.61
N PRO A 28 -18.78 13.61 -18.09
CA PRO A 28 -19.36 14.69 -17.28
C PRO A 28 -20.07 14.23 -16.00
N PHE A 29 -20.55 12.98 -15.96
CA PHE A 29 -21.18 12.41 -14.77
C PHE A 29 -20.20 12.18 -13.61
N TRP A 30 -18.89 12.05 -13.90
CA TRP A 30 -17.87 11.78 -12.90
C TRP A 30 -17.92 12.80 -11.75
N ASN A 31 -18.01 14.09 -12.05
CA ASN A 31 -17.95 15.13 -11.02
C ASN A 31 -19.29 15.42 -10.31
N ARG A 32 -20.36 14.67 -10.58
CA ARG A 32 -21.71 14.94 -10.00
C ARG A 32 -21.73 14.81 -8.47
N SER A 33 -21.01 13.83 -7.94
CA SER A 33 -20.91 13.55 -6.50
C SER A 33 -19.77 14.29 -5.79
N ARG A 34 -18.93 14.99 -6.57
CA ARG A 34 -17.66 15.59 -6.12
C ARG A 34 -16.74 14.60 -5.38
N GLY A 35 -16.80 13.32 -5.72
CA GLY A 35 -15.93 12.27 -5.18
C GLY A 35 -16.63 11.25 -4.28
N SER A 36 -17.78 11.58 -3.70
CA SER A 36 -18.42 10.75 -2.66
C SER A 36 -18.88 9.36 -3.11
N ASP A 37 -19.03 9.13 -4.42
CA ASP A 37 -19.34 7.83 -5.02
C ASP A 37 -18.15 7.26 -5.80
N HIS A 38 -16.98 7.89 -5.76
CA HIS A 38 -15.77 7.39 -6.42
C HIS A 38 -15.11 6.35 -5.53
N VAL A 39 -14.82 5.19 -6.12
CA VAL A 39 -14.12 4.10 -5.44
C VAL A 39 -12.74 3.94 -6.07
N PHE A 40 -11.70 4.02 -5.23
CA PHE A 40 -10.32 3.80 -5.64
C PHE A 40 -9.72 2.61 -4.91
N VAL A 41 -8.81 1.89 -5.57
CA VAL A 41 -8.10 0.77 -4.97
C VAL A 41 -6.62 1.12 -4.80
N ALA A 42 -6.18 1.27 -3.56
CA ALA A 42 -4.78 1.32 -3.17
C ALA A 42 -4.33 -0.09 -2.75
N SER A 43 -4.07 -0.95 -3.75
CA SER A 43 -3.75 -2.37 -3.54
C SER A 43 -2.38 -2.62 -2.93
N HIS A 44 -1.47 -1.64 -3.01
CA HIS A 44 -0.12 -1.74 -2.47
C HIS A 44 -0.09 -1.40 -0.98
N ASP A 45 0.91 -1.93 -0.28
CA ASP A 45 1.14 -1.74 1.16
C ASP A 45 1.46 -0.28 1.59
N PHE A 46 1.54 0.68 0.64
CA PHE A 46 1.71 2.12 0.92
C PHE A 46 0.40 2.85 1.24
N GLY A 47 -0.74 2.16 1.06
CA GLY A 47 -2.06 2.75 1.25
C GLY A 47 -2.31 3.98 0.38
N SER A 48 -3.19 4.87 0.85
CA SER A 48 -3.65 6.04 0.10
C SER A 48 -2.63 7.19 -0.06
N CYS A 49 -1.45 7.12 0.57
CA CYS A 49 -0.41 8.15 0.43
C CYS A 49 0.52 7.95 -0.78
N PHE A 50 0.59 6.73 -1.32
CA PHE A 50 1.41 6.37 -2.48
C PHE A 50 2.92 6.66 -2.32
N HIS A 51 3.50 6.39 -1.14
CA HIS A 51 4.94 6.55 -0.92
C HIS A 51 5.56 5.41 -0.09
N THR A 52 6.79 5.01 -0.43
CA THR A 52 7.53 3.86 0.14
C THR A 52 8.20 4.18 1.48
N LEU A 53 8.53 5.45 1.68
CA LEU A 53 9.09 5.97 2.92
C LEU A 53 7.97 6.57 3.76
N GLU A 54 7.80 6.07 4.98
CA GLU A 54 6.72 6.45 5.90
C GLU A 54 6.80 7.93 6.29
N ASP A 55 8.00 8.47 6.56
CA ASP A 55 8.19 9.89 6.88
C ASP A 55 7.69 10.82 5.76
N VAL A 56 7.99 10.46 4.51
CA VAL A 56 7.51 11.18 3.33
C VAL A 56 6.01 10.93 3.11
N ALA A 57 5.53 9.69 3.27
CA ALA A 57 4.12 9.35 3.12
C ALA A 57 3.24 10.14 4.11
N MET A 58 3.64 10.20 5.38
CA MET A 58 2.95 10.95 6.42
C MET A 58 2.94 12.45 6.14
N LYS A 59 4.05 12.99 5.63
CA LYS A 59 4.16 14.40 5.24
C LYS A 59 3.26 14.74 4.06
N ASP A 60 3.22 13.88 3.05
CA ASP A 60 2.44 14.10 1.82
C ASP A 60 0.94 13.85 2.02
N GLY A 61 0.59 12.91 2.90
CA GLY A 61 -0.78 12.52 3.20
C GLY A 61 -1.56 12.00 1.99
N VAL A 62 -2.86 11.86 2.17
CA VAL A 62 -3.79 11.47 1.09
C VAL A 62 -3.85 12.59 0.04
N PRO A 63 -3.68 12.29 -1.27
CA PRO A 63 -3.90 13.25 -2.34
C PRO A 63 -5.30 13.88 -2.26
N GLU A 64 -5.40 15.20 -2.49
CA GLU A 64 -6.69 15.92 -2.46
C GLU A 64 -7.76 15.29 -3.35
N ILE A 65 -7.37 14.78 -4.51
CA ILE A 65 -8.26 14.11 -5.48
C ILE A 65 -8.92 12.84 -4.93
N LEU A 66 -8.41 12.27 -3.83
CA LEU A 66 -8.97 11.08 -3.19
C LEU A 66 -9.66 11.38 -1.86
N LYS A 67 -9.49 12.56 -1.26
CA LYS A 67 -9.97 12.86 0.10
C LYS A 67 -11.48 12.74 0.27
N LYS A 68 -12.24 12.88 -0.81
CA LYS A 68 -13.71 12.76 -0.83
C LYS A 68 -14.21 11.40 -1.31
N SER A 69 -13.28 10.52 -1.66
CA SER A 69 -13.55 9.23 -2.30
C SER A 69 -13.47 8.10 -1.29
N ILE A 70 -14.04 6.95 -1.64
CA ILE A 70 -13.92 5.71 -0.88
C ILE A 70 -12.64 5.02 -1.34
N VAL A 71 -11.69 4.82 -0.43
CA VAL A 71 -10.42 4.15 -0.74
C VAL A 71 -10.41 2.74 -0.17
N LEU A 72 -10.39 1.75 -1.06
CA LEU A 72 -10.13 0.36 -0.71
C LEU A 72 -8.63 0.17 -0.58
N GLN A 73 -8.13 -0.29 0.57
CA GLN A 73 -6.69 -0.45 0.80
C GLN A 73 -6.34 -1.67 1.63
N THR A 74 -5.14 -2.22 1.42
CA THR A 74 -4.59 -3.32 2.24
C THR A 74 -3.85 -2.80 3.47
N PHE A 75 -3.47 -1.52 3.47
CA PHE A 75 -2.84 -0.83 4.59
C PHE A 75 -3.88 -0.47 5.67
N GLY A 76 -3.71 -1.03 6.87
CA GLY A 76 -4.56 -0.75 8.02
C GLY A 76 -3.73 -0.63 9.28
N VAL A 77 -3.91 0.47 10.01
CA VAL A 77 -3.31 0.70 11.33
C VAL A 77 -4.39 1.08 12.34
N THR A 78 -4.11 0.86 13.63
CA THR A 78 -5.06 1.11 14.74
C THR A 78 -4.88 2.47 15.41
N TYR A 79 -3.83 3.20 15.04
CA TYR A 79 -3.53 4.53 15.54
C TYR A 79 -3.81 5.59 14.47
N GLU A 80 -3.85 6.87 14.86
CA GLU A 80 -4.08 7.96 13.90
C GLU A 80 -2.93 8.04 12.90
N HIS A 81 -3.23 7.82 11.61
CA HIS A 81 -2.24 7.86 10.55
C HIS A 81 -2.72 8.74 9.38
N PRO A 82 -1.90 9.67 8.85
CA PRO A 82 -2.29 10.57 7.75
C PRO A 82 -2.82 9.83 6.51
N CYS A 83 -2.33 8.63 6.23
CA CYS A 83 -2.77 7.80 5.09
C CYS A 83 -4.13 7.10 5.31
N GLN A 84 -4.75 7.27 6.47
CA GLN A 84 -6.12 6.84 6.76
C GLN A 84 -7.08 8.02 6.94
N LYS A 85 -6.64 9.27 6.72
CA LYS A 85 -7.49 10.47 6.78
C LYS A 85 -8.33 10.65 5.50
N VAL A 86 -9.08 9.61 5.17
CA VAL A 86 -10.00 9.48 4.03
C VAL A 86 -11.03 8.40 4.38
N GLU A 87 -12.20 8.44 3.74
CA GLU A 87 -13.13 7.32 3.83
C GLU A 87 -12.45 6.07 3.25
N HIS A 88 -12.32 5.02 4.05
CA HIS A 88 -11.52 3.86 3.65
C HIS A 88 -12.07 2.55 4.17
N VAL A 89 -11.87 1.52 3.36
CA VAL A 89 -12.18 0.14 3.72
C VAL A 89 -10.89 -0.66 3.65
N VAL A 90 -10.51 -1.24 4.79
CA VAL A 90 -9.35 -2.14 4.84
C VAL A 90 -9.78 -3.50 4.28
N ILE A 91 -9.18 -3.91 3.16
CA ILE A 91 -9.41 -5.21 2.55
C ILE A 91 -8.19 -6.08 2.86
N PRO A 92 -8.32 -7.08 3.75
CA PRO A 92 -7.21 -7.98 4.06
C PRO A 92 -6.87 -8.83 2.82
N PRO A 93 -5.61 -9.26 2.69
CA PRO A 93 -5.24 -10.21 1.64
C PRO A 93 -6.05 -11.49 1.79
N PHE A 94 -6.60 -11.98 0.68
CA PHE A 94 -7.30 -13.26 0.68
C PHE A 94 -6.30 -14.41 0.79
N VAL A 95 -6.52 -15.29 1.77
CA VAL A 95 -5.80 -16.55 1.90
C VAL A 95 -6.84 -17.67 1.87
N SER A 96 -6.68 -18.60 0.92
CA SER A 96 -7.60 -19.73 0.76
C SER A 96 -7.64 -20.60 2.03
N PRO A 97 -8.82 -20.87 2.61
CA PRO A 97 -8.93 -21.80 3.74
C PRO A 97 -8.41 -23.20 3.43
N GLU A 98 -8.53 -23.65 2.19
CA GLU A 98 -7.98 -24.94 1.75
C GLU A 98 -6.46 -24.91 1.75
N SER A 99 -5.85 -23.84 1.22
CA SER A 99 -4.39 -23.67 1.27
C SER A 99 -3.89 -23.66 2.71
N VAL A 100 -4.59 -22.97 3.61
CA VAL A 100 -4.23 -22.93 5.04
C VAL A 100 -4.31 -24.33 5.65
N ARG A 101 -5.40 -25.07 5.40
CA ARG A 101 -5.56 -26.46 5.90
C ARG A 101 -4.47 -27.38 5.36
N ASN A 102 -4.23 -27.39 4.04
CA ASN A 102 -3.20 -28.20 3.41
C ASN A 102 -1.79 -27.84 3.96
N THR A 103 -1.50 -26.56 4.20
CA THR A 103 -0.24 -26.16 4.83
C THR A 103 -0.13 -26.68 6.27
N LEU A 104 -1.20 -26.60 7.07
CA LEU A 104 -1.18 -27.09 8.45
C LEU A 104 -1.03 -28.61 8.54
N GLU A 105 -1.60 -29.37 7.58
CA GLU A 105 -1.47 -30.83 7.49
C GLU A 105 -0.07 -31.28 7.07
N ASN A 106 0.53 -30.61 6.06
CA ASN A 106 1.83 -31.01 5.51
C ASN A 106 3.02 -30.40 6.27
N PHE A 107 2.83 -29.26 6.93
CA PHE A 107 3.88 -28.52 7.64
C PHE A 107 3.42 -28.17 9.07
N PRO A 108 3.39 -29.16 9.98
CA PRO A 108 2.97 -28.94 11.35
C PRO A 108 3.87 -27.89 12.04
N VAL A 109 3.30 -27.10 12.93
CA VAL A 109 3.98 -25.99 13.62
C VAL A 109 5.28 -26.45 14.30
N ASN A 110 5.25 -27.65 14.88
CA ASN A 110 6.37 -28.28 15.59
C ASN A 110 7.19 -29.28 14.73
N GLY A 111 6.95 -29.31 13.41
CA GLY A 111 7.69 -30.17 12.50
C GLY A 111 9.16 -29.75 12.39
N ARG A 112 10.05 -30.72 12.14
CA ARG A 112 11.46 -30.45 11.83
C ARG A 112 11.53 -29.63 10.53
N ARG A 113 12.17 -28.47 10.57
CA ARG A 113 12.37 -27.59 9.40
C ARG A 113 13.82 -27.69 8.95
N ASP A 114 14.04 -27.87 7.66
CA ASP A 114 15.39 -27.92 7.07
C ASP A 114 15.96 -26.52 6.78
N ILE A 115 15.08 -25.49 6.76
CA ILE A 115 15.45 -24.07 6.66
C ILE A 115 15.37 -23.45 8.06
N TRP A 116 16.52 -23.00 8.59
CA TRP A 116 16.60 -22.35 9.90
C TRP A 116 16.03 -20.94 9.89
N VAL A 117 16.29 -20.16 8.83
CA VAL A 117 15.72 -18.82 8.66
C VAL A 117 15.57 -18.49 7.17
N PHE A 118 14.51 -17.76 6.85
CA PHE A 118 14.26 -17.23 5.50
C PHE A 118 14.03 -15.72 5.63
N PHE A 119 14.83 -14.93 4.91
CA PHE A 119 14.66 -13.48 4.84
C PHE A 119 13.96 -13.12 3.54
N ARG A 120 12.87 -12.35 3.66
CA ARG A 120 12.14 -11.75 2.55
C ARG A 120 11.90 -10.28 2.88
N GLY A 121 12.07 -9.41 1.90
CA GLY A 121 11.84 -7.98 2.06
C GLY A 121 13.12 -7.20 2.34
N LYS A 122 12.95 -6.02 2.91
CA LYS A 122 14.02 -5.04 3.11
C LYS A 122 14.96 -5.46 4.23
N MET A 123 16.27 -5.42 3.97
CA MET A 123 17.28 -5.61 5.01
C MET A 123 17.49 -4.33 5.80
N GLU A 124 17.26 -4.38 7.10
CA GLU A 124 17.66 -3.32 8.03
C GLU A 124 19.13 -3.52 8.43
N VAL A 125 19.90 -2.43 8.47
CA VAL A 125 21.31 -2.45 8.89
C VAL A 125 21.41 -2.06 10.37
N HIS A 126 22.31 -2.73 11.11
CA HIS A 126 22.65 -2.37 12.49
C HIS A 126 23.95 -1.52 12.52
N PRO A 127 24.03 -0.42 13.31
CA PRO A 127 23.03 0.07 14.26
C PRO A 127 21.76 0.55 13.56
N LYS A 128 20.63 0.38 14.26
CA LYS A 128 19.27 0.43 13.73
C LYS A 128 19.02 1.71 12.93
N ASN A 129 19.18 1.64 11.61
CA ASN A 129 18.80 2.73 10.70
C ASN A 129 17.46 2.41 10.05
N VAL A 130 16.38 2.56 10.83
CA VAL A 130 14.98 2.35 10.41
C VAL A 130 14.51 3.42 9.42
N SER A 131 15.39 4.32 8.95
CA SER A 131 15.04 5.29 7.91
C SER A 131 14.51 4.60 6.66
N GLY A 132 14.90 3.33 6.48
CA GLY A 132 14.45 2.54 5.38
C GLY A 132 14.89 3.11 4.04
N ARG A 133 16.08 3.74 3.95
CA ARG A 133 16.57 4.46 2.76
C ARG A 133 17.47 3.63 1.84
N PHE A 134 17.63 2.35 2.13
CA PHE A 134 18.48 1.43 1.38
C PHE A 134 17.69 0.16 1.05
N TYR A 135 17.76 -0.26 -0.22
CA TYR A 135 17.31 -1.57 -0.70
C TYR A 135 18.56 -2.34 -1.15
N SER A 136 18.63 -3.64 -0.85
CA SER A 136 19.64 -4.50 -1.49
C SER A 136 19.36 -4.53 -2.99
N LYS A 137 20.40 -4.41 -3.81
CA LYS A 137 20.29 -4.65 -5.26
C LYS A 137 19.92 -6.10 -5.54
#